data_AF-A0A443RWD0-F1
#
_entry.id   AF-A0A443RWD0-F1
#
_cell.length_a   1.000
_cell.length_b   1.000
_cell.length_c   1.000
_cell.angle_alpha   90.00
_cell.angle_beta   90.00
_cell.angle_gamma   90.00
#
_symmetry.space_group_name_H-M   'P 1'
#
loop_
_entity.id
_entity.type
_entity.pdbx_description
1 polymer ?
#
loop_
_entity_poly.entity_id
_entity_poly.type
_entity_poly.pdbx_seq_one_letter_code
_entity_poly.pdbx_strand_id
1 'polypeptide(L)'
;MSYLFDHPGTVFYAIFVSFWAVTFLEYWKRKCASLAHHWDCMDFEEEEEKPRPEFAARAPLIERNSVTGLREPSFPAGIRTQRMLAVLIFLVGIIIYRVMGAMPMFKSRELRGWASIISGSTGAVVNLTMIMFLGRVYEKLAVRLTEWEMHRTQTEFEDHLTFKVFIFQFINFYSSIFYIAFFKGRYVGYPGHYRHIFHLRNEDCSNSGCLMELAQQLI
;
A
#
# COMPACT_ATOMS: atom_id res chain seq x y z
N MET A 1 31.60 3.69 3.88
CA MET A 1 30.16 3.58 4.24
C MET A 1 29.52 2.31 3.70
N SER A 2 29.75 1.88 2.45
CA SER A 2 29.16 0.64 1.91
C SER A 2 29.54 -0.63 2.71
N TYR A 3 30.77 -0.72 3.24
CA TYR A 3 31.22 -1.81 4.11
C TYR A 3 30.45 -1.95 5.45
N LEU A 4 29.83 -0.85 5.93
CA LEU A 4 29.02 -0.89 7.16
C LEU A 4 27.70 -1.63 6.94
N PHE A 5 27.13 -1.49 5.73
CA PHE A 5 25.85 -2.11 5.33
C PHE A 5 26.04 -3.52 4.73
N ASP A 6 27.17 -3.80 4.07
CA ASP A 6 27.52 -5.12 3.51
C ASP A 6 28.29 -6.03 4.49
N HIS A 7 28.08 -5.85 5.81
CA HIS A 7 28.71 -6.70 6.81
C HIS A 7 27.99 -8.05 6.91
N PRO A 8 28.68 -9.21 7.01
CA PRO A 8 28.03 -10.53 7.12
C PRO A 8 27.05 -10.67 8.29
N GLY A 9 27.13 -9.78 9.29
CA GLY A 9 26.17 -9.67 10.39
C GLY A 9 24.75 -9.24 9.97
N THR A 10 24.56 -8.56 8.83
CA THR A 10 23.22 -8.18 8.34
C THR A 10 22.41 -9.40 7.90
N VAL A 11 23.07 -10.45 7.43
CA VAL A 11 22.44 -11.74 7.09
C VAL A 11 21.87 -12.41 8.34
N PHE A 12 22.65 -12.46 9.42
CA PHE A 12 22.18 -12.98 10.71
C PHE A 12 21.02 -12.15 11.26
N TYR A 13 21.12 -10.82 11.17
CA TYR A 13 20.06 -9.91 11.58
C TYR A 13 18.75 -10.14 10.80
N ALA A 14 18.81 -10.33 9.49
CA ALA A 14 17.62 -10.61 8.67
C ALA A 14 16.90 -11.91 9.08
N ILE A 15 17.67 -12.96 9.39
CA ILE A 15 17.12 -14.22 9.92
C ILE A 15 16.44 -13.97 11.27
N PHE A 16 17.13 -13.28 12.19
CA PHE A 16 16.59 -12.96 13.51
C PHE A 16 15.29 -12.16 13.43
N VAL A 17 15.24 -11.09 12.62
CA VAL A 17 14.03 -10.25 12.43
C VAL A 17 12.87 -11.07 11.89
N SER A 18 13.13 -12.03 10.99
CA SER A 18 12.09 -12.91 10.44
C SER A 18 11.47 -13.80 11.52
N PHE A 19 12.29 -14.44 12.36
CA PHE A 19 11.82 -15.22 13.50
C PHE A 19 11.11 -14.37 14.55
N TRP A 20 11.65 -13.19 14.83
CA TRP A 20 11.07 -12.26 15.77
C TRP A 20 9.69 -11.79 15.32
N ALA A 21 9.51 -11.44 14.04
CA ALA A 21 8.24 -10.99 13.48
C ALA A 21 7.13 -12.06 13.62
N VAL A 22 7.44 -13.32 13.28
CA VAL A 22 6.49 -14.44 13.45
C VAL A 22 6.13 -14.64 14.93
N THR A 23 7.15 -14.69 15.80
CA THR A 23 6.95 -14.87 17.25
C THR A 23 6.10 -13.76 17.85
N PHE A 24 6.37 -12.51 17.44
CA PHE A 24 5.60 -11.34 17.85
C PHE A 24 4.14 -11.42 17.41
N LEU A 25 3.87 -11.79 16.15
CA LEU A 25 2.50 -11.92 15.63
C LEU A 25 1.71 -13.03 16.34
N GLU A 26 2.33 -14.19 16.60
CA GLU A 26 1.67 -15.27 17.36
C GLU A 26 1.39 -14.87 18.81
N TYR A 27 2.33 -14.19 19.46
CA TYR A 27 2.14 -13.68 20.81
C TYR A 27 1.02 -12.63 20.86
N TRP A 28 0.99 -11.71 19.89
CA TRP A 28 -0.04 -10.69 19.77
C TRP A 28 -1.43 -11.30 19.57
N LYS A 29 -1.57 -12.27 18.66
CA LYS A 29 -2.83 -13.00 18.45
C LYS A 29 -3.35 -13.66 19.74
N ARG A 30 -2.46 -14.34 20.48
CA ARG A 30 -2.80 -14.92 21.79
C ARG A 30 -3.24 -13.86 22.80
N LYS A 31 -2.56 -12.72 22.81
CA LYS A 31 -2.88 -11.62 23.73
C LYS A 31 -4.23 -10.98 23.39
N CYS A 32 -4.52 -10.73 22.12
CA CYS A 32 -5.82 -10.25 21.64
C CYS A 32 -6.96 -11.17 22.07
N ALA A 33 -6.83 -12.50 21.85
CA ALA A 33 -7.85 -13.46 22.27
C ALA A 33 -8.07 -13.46 23.80
N SER A 34 -6.99 -13.39 24.58
CA SER A 34 -7.10 -13.29 26.04
C SER A 34 -7.78 -12.00 26.50
N LEU A 35 -7.55 -10.88 25.81
CA LEU A 35 -8.21 -9.60 26.11
C LEU A 35 -9.67 -9.62 25.70
N ALA A 36 -9.98 -10.13 24.52
CA ALA A 36 -11.36 -10.24 24.02
C ALA A 36 -12.23 -11.11 24.95
N HIS A 37 -11.68 -12.23 25.45
CA HIS A 37 -12.36 -13.03 26.48
C HIS A 37 -12.48 -12.29 27.81
N HIS A 38 -11.45 -11.55 28.25
CA HIS A 38 -11.50 -10.82 29.52
C HIS A 38 -12.50 -9.66 29.51
N TRP A 39 -12.68 -9.03 28.35
CA TRP A 39 -13.63 -7.94 28.14
C TRP A 39 -15.00 -8.40 27.64
N ASP A 40 -15.22 -9.71 27.50
CA ASP A 40 -16.48 -10.31 27.05
C ASP A 40 -16.93 -9.77 25.67
N CYS A 41 -15.97 -9.59 24.76
CA CYS A 41 -16.19 -9.00 23.42
C CYS A 41 -15.95 -10.00 22.28
N MET A 42 -16.01 -11.32 22.53
CA MET A 42 -15.66 -12.33 21.53
C MET A 42 -16.61 -12.36 20.33
N ASP A 43 -17.92 -12.15 20.54
CA ASP A 43 -18.97 -12.31 19.51
C ASP A 43 -19.76 -11.01 19.23
N PHE A 44 -19.24 -9.86 19.69
CA PHE A 44 -19.95 -8.57 19.63
C PHE A 44 -20.29 -8.12 18.19
N GLU A 45 -19.40 -8.37 17.22
CA GLU A 45 -19.59 -7.98 15.82
C GLU A 45 -20.75 -8.74 15.14
N GLU A 46 -20.93 -10.03 15.43
CA GLU A 46 -21.97 -10.85 14.81
C GLU A 46 -23.35 -10.64 15.45
N GLU A 47 -23.39 -10.42 16.78
CA GLU A 47 -24.65 -10.38 17.53
C GLU A 47 -25.29 -8.98 17.59
N GLU A 48 -24.51 -7.91 17.73
CA GLU A 48 -25.04 -6.57 18.06
C GLU A 48 -24.82 -5.50 16.99
N GLU A 49 -24.01 -5.75 15.96
CA GLU A 49 -23.68 -4.70 14.98
C GLU A 49 -24.87 -4.38 14.05
N LYS A 50 -25.41 -3.17 14.20
CA LYS A 50 -26.51 -2.69 13.36
C LYS A 50 -26.00 -2.30 11.96
N PRO A 51 -26.83 -2.48 10.92
CA PRO A 51 -26.47 -2.04 9.58
C PRO A 51 -26.28 -0.52 9.55
N ARG A 52 -25.28 -0.07 8.78
CA ARG A 52 -24.92 1.33 8.65
C ARG A 52 -26.11 2.15 8.13
N PRO A 53 -26.40 3.36 8.66
CA PRO A 53 -27.54 4.17 8.23
C PRO A 53 -27.50 4.50 6.73
N GLU A 54 -26.32 4.75 6.16
CA GLU A 54 -26.19 5.00 4.71
C GLU A 54 -26.49 3.77 3.86
N PHE A 55 -26.21 2.56 4.38
CA PHE A 55 -26.54 1.31 3.71
C PHE A 55 -28.05 1.09 3.78
N ALA A 56 -28.65 1.24 4.97
CA ALA A 56 -30.09 1.12 5.16
C ALA A 56 -30.90 2.10 4.31
N ALA A 57 -30.40 3.32 4.08
CA ALA A 57 -31.06 4.32 3.24
C ALA A 57 -30.93 4.07 1.73
N ARG A 58 -29.84 3.43 1.28
CA ARG A 58 -29.54 3.22 -0.16
C ARG A 58 -29.80 1.78 -0.64
N ALA A 59 -30.09 0.85 0.27
CA ALA A 59 -30.34 -0.54 -0.06
C ALA A 59 -31.60 -0.68 -0.93
N PRO A 60 -31.51 -1.33 -2.10
CA PRO A 60 -32.63 -1.46 -3.03
C PRO A 60 -33.62 -2.58 -2.65
N LEU A 61 -33.18 -3.53 -1.82
CA LEU A 61 -33.95 -4.74 -1.48
C LEU A 61 -34.06 -4.86 0.04
N ILE A 62 -35.15 -5.47 0.48
CA ILE A 62 -35.36 -5.89 1.87
C ILE A 62 -35.60 -7.39 1.84
N GLU A 63 -34.70 -8.14 2.46
CA GLU A 63 -34.77 -9.60 2.53
C GLU A 63 -35.03 -10.04 3.98
N ARG A 64 -35.58 -11.24 4.14
CA ARG A 64 -35.82 -11.81 5.46
C ARG A 64 -34.60 -12.65 5.85
N ASN A 65 -33.96 -12.32 6.97
CA ASN A 65 -32.85 -13.08 7.50
C ASN A 65 -33.34 -14.49 7.91
N SER A 66 -32.61 -15.53 7.50
CA SER A 66 -32.98 -16.94 7.76
C SER A 66 -32.81 -17.35 9.22
N VAL A 67 -31.96 -16.65 9.97
CA VAL A 67 -31.64 -16.96 11.37
C VAL A 67 -32.53 -16.16 12.32
N THR A 68 -32.58 -14.83 12.16
CA THR A 68 -33.35 -13.95 13.05
C THR A 68 -34.82 -13.80 12.64
N GLY A 69 -35.15 -14.13 11.39
CA GLY A 69 -36.49 -13.97 10.83
C GLY A 69 -36.92 -12.51 10.59
N LEU A 70 -36.05 -11.53 10.88
CA LEU A 70 -36.30 -10.10 10.72
C LEU A 70 -36.12 -9.66 9.26
N ARG A 71 -36.84 -8.61 8.86
CA ARG A 71 -36.70 -7.98 7.54
C ARG A 71 -35.57 -6.96 7.59
N GLU A 72 -34.51 -7.20 6.83
CA GLU A 72 -33.29 -6.40 6.83
C GLU A 72 -32.98 -5.91 5.41
N PRO A 73 -32.42 -4.69 5.26
CA PRO A 73 -31.95 -4.22 3.97
C PRO A 73 -30.85 -5.16 3.45
N SER A 74 -30.99 -5.60 2.20
CA SER A 74 -30.06 -6.51 1.53
C SER A 74 -29.56 -5.91 0.23
N PHE A 75 -28.33 -6.24 -0.14
CA PHE A 75 -27.72 -5.83 -1.40
C PHE A 75 -27.30 -7.09 -2.17
N PRO A 76 -27.64 -7.22 -3.46
CA PRO A 76 -27.40 -8.44 -4.20
C PRO A 76 -25.89 -8.73 -4.30
N ALA A 77 -25.49 -9.89 -3.79
CA ALA A 77 -24.09 -10.28 -3.68
C ALA A 77 -23.36 -10.29 -5.02
N GLY A 78 -24.03 -10.64 -6.12
CA GLY A 78 -23.43 -10.65 -7.46
C GLY A 78 -22.96 -9.26 -7.92
N ILE A 79 -23.79 -8.23 -7.71
CA ILE A 79 -23.43 -6.85 -8.05
C ILE A 79 -22.31 -6.34 -7.12
N ARG A 80 -22.34 -6.73 -5.84
CA ARG A 80 -21.29 -6.40 -4.86
C ARG A 80 -19.94 -6.94 -5.29
N THR A 81 -19.88 -8.23 -5.63
CA THR A 81 -18.65 -8.89 -6.08
C THR A 81 -18.12 -8.27 -7.36
N GLN A 82 -18.99 -7.91 -8.31
CA GLN A 82 -18.57 -7.20 -9.52
C GLN A 82 -17.96 -5.82 -9.22
N ARG A 83 -18.54 -5.05 -8.28
CA ARG A 83 -17.98 -3.76 -7.85
C ARG A 83 -16.64 -3.94 -7.14
N MET A 84 -16.52 -4.89 -6.22
CA MET A 84 -15.26 -5.20 -5.55
C MET A 84 -14.17 -5.61 -6.55
N LEU A 85 -14.50 -6.47 -7.53
CA LEU A 85 -13.58 -6.85 -8.60
C LEU A 85 -13.15 -5.64 -9.44
N ALA A 86 -14.07 -4.73 -9.77
CA ALA A 86 -13.74 -3.51 -10.50
C ALA A 86 -12.78 -2.61 -9.71
N VAL A 87 -12.98 -2.46 -8.39
CA VAL A 87 -12.07 -1.72 -7.51
C VAL A 87 -10.72 -2.41 -7.40
N LEU A 88 -10.68 -3.74 -7.31
CA LEU A 88 -9.41 -4.50 -7.33
C LEU A 88 -8.65 -4.31 -8.65
N ILE A 89 -9.33 -4.36 -9.80
CA ILE A 89 -8.72 -4.09 -11.11
C ILE A 89 -8.21 -2.64 -11.17
N PHE A 90 -8.97 -1.68 -10.65
CA PHE A 90 -8.55 -0.28 -10.57
C PHE A 90 -7.33 -0.10 -9.66
N LEU A 91 -7.30 -0.75 -8.50
CA LEU A 91 -6.15 -0.77 -7.59
C LEU A 91 -4.91 -1.31 -8.31
N VAL A 92 -5.02 -2.49 -8.92
CA VAL A 92 -3.96 -3.12 -9.73
C VAL A 92 -3.50 -2.19 -10.85
N GLY A 93 -4.43 -1.51 -11.53
CA GLY A 93 -4.15 -0.51 -12.54
C GLY A 93 -3.34 0.68 -12.01
N ILE A 94 -3.66 1.18 -10.81
CA ILE A 94 -2.87 2.22 -10.13
C ILE A 94 -1.47 1.70 -9.78
N ILE A 95 -1.34 0.45 -9.31
CA ILE A 95 -0.02 -0.15 -9.02
C ILE A 95 0.81 -0.17 -10.29
N ILE A 96 0.25 -0.71 -11.38
CA ILE A 96 0.93 -0.82 -12.67
C ILE A 96 1.27 0.58 -13.23
N TYR A 97 0.34 1.53 -13.16
CA TYR A 97 0.59 2.91 -13.57
C TYR A 97 1.70 3.56 -12.75
N ARG A 98 1.74 3.36 -11.43
CA ARG A 98 2.79 3.91 -10.57
C ARG A 98 4.15 3.25 -10.83
N VAL A 99 4.19 1.92 -10.96
CA VAL A 99 5.44 1.19 -11.24
C VAL A 99 5.98 1.51 -12.64
N MET A 100 5.12 1.54 -13.66
CA MET A 100 5.52 1.92 -15.02
C MET A 100 5.77 3.42 -15.16
N GLY A 101 5.00 4.25 -14.46
CA GLY A 101 5.09 5.72 -14.46
C GLY A 101 6.24 6.27 -13.63
N ALA A 102 6.74 5.53 -12.64
CA ALA A 102 8.02 5.83 -11.99
C ALA A 102 9.19 5.77 -12.98
N MET A 103 9.14 4.88 -14.00
CA MET A 103 10.20 4.77 -15.01
C MET A 103 10.44 6.08 -15.81
N PRO A 104 9.40 6.83 -16.26
CA PRO A 104 9.57 8.13 -16.90
C PRO A 104 9.54 9.34 -15.95
N MET A 105 9.02 9.24 -14.72
CA MET A 105 8.92 10.42 -13.83
C MET A 105 10.29 10.88 -13.30
N PHE A 106 11.23 9.94 -13.11
CA PHE A 106 12.65 10.27 -12.88
C PHE A 106 13.38 10.77 -14.15
N LYS A 107 12.70 10.76 -15.31
CA LYS A 107 13.29 10.93 -16.63
C LYS A 107 13.01 12.28 -17.30
N SER A 108 12.15 13.15 -16.77
CA SER A 108 11.96 14.46 -17.42
C SER A 108 13.20 15.32 -17.24
N ARG A 109 13.77 15.78 -18.37
CA ARG A 109 14.99 16.59 -18.43
C ARG A 109 14.85 17.91 -17.66
N GLU A 110 13.61 18.40 -17.57
CA GLU A 110 13.19 19.52 -16.72
C GLU A 110 13.29 19.18 -15.23
N LEU A 111 12.79 18.02 -14.77
CA LEU A 111 12.99 17.60 -13.38
C LEU A 111 14.43 17.26 -13.05
N ARG A 112 15.34 17.00 -13.99
CA ARG A 112 16.77 16.80 -13.66
C ARG A 112 17.43 18.11 -13.23
N GLY A 113 16.99 19.25 -13.79
CA GLY A 113 17.34 20.58 -13.32
C GLY A 113 16.82 20.82 -11.90
N TRP A 114 15.59 20.39 -11.62
CA TRP A 114 15.04 20.40 -10.26
C TRP A 114 15.68 19.34 -9.35
N ALA A 115 16.11 18.18 -9.85
CA ALA A 115 16.71 17.09 -9.08
C ALA A 115 18.07 17.47 -8.51
N SER A 116 18.83 18.30 -9.22
CA SER A 116 20.06 18.92 -8.71
C SER A 116 19.79 19.96 -7.61
N ILE A 117 18.64 20.63 -7.62
CA ILE A 117 18.21 21.62 -6.59
C ILE A 117 17.57 20.90 -5.39
N ILE A 118 16.89 19.78 -5.65
CA ILE A 118 16.30 18.81 -4.71
C ILE A 118 17.39 17.93 -4.09
N SER A 119 18.59 17.84 -4.67
CA SER A 119 19.73 17.11 -4.09
C SER A 119 20.25 17.73 -2.78
N GLY A 120 19.80 18.94 -2.41
CA GLY A 120 20.01 19.53 -1.09
C GLY A 120 18.88 19.21 -0.09
N SER A 121 18.99 19.71 1.14
CA SER A 121 17.98 19.57 2.20
C SER A 121 16.55 19.95 1.78
N THR A 122 16.38 20.83 0.78
CA THR A 122 15.10 21.21 0.18
C THR A 122 14.36 20.07 -0.53
N GLY A 123 15.05 19.08 -1.09
CA GLY A 123 14.35 18.00 -1.82
C GLY A 123 13.71 16.95 -0.94
N ALA A 124 14.30 16.66 0.22
CA ALA A 124 13.68 15.80 1.22
C ALA A 124 12.37 16.41 1.73
N VAL A 125 12.36 17.73 1.97
CA VAL A 125 11.16 18.47 2.37
C VAL A 125 10.10 18.46 1.27
N VAL A 126 10.47 18.71 0.01
CA VAL A 126 9.53 18.65 -1.12
C VAL A 126 8.96 17.24 -1.31
N ASN A 127 9.79 16.20 -1.22
CA ASN A 127 9.32 14.82 -1.28
C ASN A 127 8.35 14.49 -0.15
N LEU A 128 8.66 14.90 1.09
CA LEU A 128 7.77 14.71 2.24
C LEU A 128 6.44 15.43 2.05
N THR A 129 6.44 16.68 1.59
CA THR A 129 5.20 17.43 1.32
C THR A 129 4.37 16.80 0.20
N MET A 130 5.01 16.31 -0.86
CA MET A 130 4.37 15.60 -1.96
C MET A 130 3.71 14.30 -1.48
N ILE A 131 4.42 13.53 -0.66
CA ILE A 131 3.91 12.30 -0.05
C ILE A 131 2.70 12.59 0.86
N MET A 132 2.79 13.59 1.73
CA MET A 132 1.66 13.97 2.62
C MET A 132 0.43 14.42 1.82
N PHE A 133 0.64 15.19 0.76
CA PHE A 133 -0.43 15.63 -0.13
C PHE A 133 -1.09 14.44 -0.85
N LEU A 134 -0.29 13.53 -1.41
CA LEU A 134 -0.81 12.34 -2.09
C LEU A 134 -1.53 11.39 -1.12
N GLY A 135 -1.06 11.29 0.13
CA GLY A 135 -1.74 10.52 1.18
C GLY A 135 -3.18 10.99 1.39
N ARG A 136 -3.40 12.32 1.49
CA ARG A 136 -4.73 12.93 1.63
C ARG A 136 -5.63 12.65 0.42
N VAL A 137 -5.07 12.67 -0.79
CA VAL A 137 -5.82 12.37 -2.02
C VAL A 137 -6.23 10.89 -2.06
N TYR A 138 -5.31 9.98 -1.70
CA TYR A 138 -5.60 8.55 -1.68
C TYR A 138 -6.62 8.17 -0.60
N GLU A 139 -6.59 8.83 0.56
CA GLU A 139 -7.61 8.64 1.59
C GLU A 139 -9.00 9.01 1.09
N LYS A 140 -9.16 10.21 0.49
CA LYS A 140 -10.43 10.63 -0.10
C LYS A 140 -10.90 9.69 -1.21
N LEU A 141 -9.98 9.23 -2.05
CA LEU A 141 -10.28 8.29 -3.12
C LEU A 141 -10.74 6.93 -2.56
N ALA A 142 -10.06 6.44 -1.51
CA ALA A 142 -10.40 5.18 -0.85
C ALA A 142 -11.79 5.24 -0.20
N VAL A 143 -12.15 6.35 0.46
CA VAL A 143 -13.50 6.57 0.98
C VAL A 143 -14.52 6.50 -0.16
N ARG A 144 -14.28 7.20 -1.27
CA ARG A 144 -15.21 7.22 -2.40
C ARG A 144 -15.40 5.84 -3.05
N LEU A 145 -14.33 5.06 -3.15
CA LEU A 145 -14.35 3.68 -3.66
C LEU A 145 -15.13 2.76 -2.72
N THR A 146 -14.85 2.82 -1.42
CA THR A 146 -15.51 1.97 -0.42
C THR A 146 -16.99 2.32 -0.23
N GLU A 147 -17.37 3.60 -0.35
CA GLU A 147 -18.78 4.02 -0.41
C GLU A 147 -19.53 3.41 -1.61
N TRP A 148 -18.83 3.24 -2.74
CA TRP A 148 -19.42 2.68 -3.96
C TRP A 148 -19.62 1.16 -3.88
N GLU A 149 -18.75 0.46 -3.15
CA GLU A 149 -18.84 -0.99 -2.89
C GLU A 149 -20.04 -1.36 -2.00
N MET A 150 -20.53 -0.42 -1.16
CA MET A 150 -21.76 -0.55 -0.37
C MET A 150 -21.71 -1.71 0.65
N HIS A 151 -20.87 -1.55 1.68
CA HIS A 151 -20.78 -2.49 2.83
C HIS A 151 -21.95 -2.34 3.80
N ARG A 152 -22.31 -3.45 4.45
CA ARG A 152 -23.49 -3.54 5.33
C ARG A 152 -23.20 -2.99 6.72
N THR A 153 -22.09 -3.42 7.34
CA THR A 153 -21.68 -3.05 8.69
C THR A 153 -20.63 -1.95 8.68
N GLN A 154 -20.45 -1.27 9.81
CA GLN A 154 -19.43 -0.24 9.96
C GLN A 154 -18.03 -0.88 10.02
N THR A 155 -17.89 -2.01 10.71
CA THR A 155 -16.65 -2.78 10.79
C THR A 155 -16.15 -3.20 9.41
N GLU A 156 -17.00 -3.84 8.59
CA GLU A 156 -16.63 -4.23 7.21
C GLU A 156 -16.21 -3.01 6.38
N PHE A 157 -16.93 -1.89 6.52
CA PHE A 157 -16.59 -0.65 5.79
C PHE A 157 -15.21 -0.13 6.20
N GLU A 158 -14.90 -0.10 7.49
CA GLU A 158 -13.64 0.39 8.03
C GLU A 158 -12.46 -0.53 7.71
N ASP A 159 -12.66 -1.86 7.75
CA ASP A 159 -11.64 -2.84 7.36
C ASP A 159 -11.28 -2.72 5.88
N HIS A 160 -12.29 -2.67 5.01
CA HIS A 160 -12.08 -2.52 3.58
C HIS A 160 -11.54 -1.14 3.20
N LEU A 161 -11.87 -0.09 3.96
CA LEU A 161 -11.27 1.24 3.79
C LEU A 161 -9.80 1.21 4.20
N THR A 162 -9.49 0.68 5.38
CA THR A 162 -8.14 0.58 5.93
C THR A 162 -7.23 -0.21 5.00
N PHE A 163 -7.71 -1.35 4.48
CA PHE A 163 -6.97 -2.16 3.52
C PHE A 163 -6.62 -1.39 2.23
N LYS A 164 -7.57 -0.62 1.67
CA LYS A 164 -7.32 0.17 0.46
C LYS A 164 -6.35 1.33 0.72
N VAL A 165 -6.53 2.05 1.82
CA VAL A 165 -5.63 3.13 2.23
C VAL A 165 -4.22 2.59 2.45
N PHE A 166 -4.09 1.44 3.12
CA PHE A 166 -2.83 0.75 3.33
C PHE A 166 -2.14 0.40 2.00
N ILE A 167 -2.85 -0.22 1.05
CA ILE A 167 -2.28 -0.55 -0.27
C ILE A 167 -1.79 0.71 -1.00
N PHE A 168 -2.61 1.76 -1.05
CA PHE A 168 -2.24 3.00 -1.73
C PHE A 168 -1.01 3.66 -1.11
N GLN A 169 -0.95 3.70 0.22
CA GLN A 169 0.21 4.23 0.93
C GLN A 169 1.43 3.33 0.72
N PHE A 170 1.29 2.01 0.84
CA PHE A 170 2.37 1.05 0.63
C PHE A 170 3.03 1.23 -0.75
N ILE A 171 2.22 1.34 -1.81
CA ILE A 171 2.74 1.57 -3.16
C ILE A 171 3.42 2.95 -3.24
N ASN A 172 2.83 4.00 -2.66
CA ASN A 172 3.41 5.34 -2.71
C ASN A 172 4.80 5.37 -2.06
N PHE A 173 4.93 4.83 -0.85
CA PHE A 173 6.15 4.87 -0.06
C PHE A 173 7.21 3.88 -0.56
N TYR A 174 6.82 2.65 -0.88
CA TYR A 174 7.79 1.60 -1.19
C TYR A 174 8.09 1.45 -2.68
N SER A 175 7.29 1.99 -3.61
CA SER A 175 7.55 1.81 -5.06
C SER A 175 8.91 2.34 -5.52
N SER A 176 9.37 3.47 -4.98
CA SER A 176 10.70 4.03 -5.25
C SER A 176 11.81 3.12 -4.74
N ILE A 177 11.67 2.63 -3.51
CA ILE A 177 12.62 1.72 -2.86
C ILE A 177 12.69 0.40 -3.63
N PHE A 178 11.56 -0.19 -4.00
CA PHE A 178 11.49 -1.40 -4.83
C PHE A 178 12.16 -1.18 -6.20
N TYR A 179 11.94 -0.03 -6.84
CA TYR A 179 12.59 0.29 -8.11
C TYR A 179 14.11 0.36 -7.97
N ILE A 180 14.62 1.07 -6.97
CA ILE A 180 16.07 1.24 -6.77
C ILE A 180 16.74 -0.08 -6.37
N ALA A 181 16.07 -0.91 -5.55
CA ALA A 181 16.62 -2.19 -5.11
C ALA A 181 16.69 -3.24 -6.22
N PHE A 182 15.65 -3.35 -7.06
CA PHE A 182 15.53 -4.47 -8.01
C PHE A 182 15.79 -4.10 -9.47
N PHE A 183 15.48 -2.86 -9.90
CA PHE A 183 15.47 -2.47 -11.31
C PHE A 183 16.59 -1.50 -11.69
N LYS A 184 17.01 -0.60 -10.78
CA LYS A 184 18.08 0.37 -11.05
C LYS A 184 19.44 -0.32 -11.22
N GLY A 185 20.21 0.05 -12.25
CA GLY A 185 21.55 -0.49 -12.51
C GLY A 185 21.63 -1.92 -13.05
N ARG A 186 20.57 -2.74 -12.98
CA ARG A 186 20.62 -4.16 -13.39
C ARG A 186 20.50 -4.40 -14.90
N TYR A 187 19.93 -3.44 -15.65
CA TYR A 187 19.63 -3.59 -17.09
C TYR A 187 20.30 -2.55 -17.99
N VAL A 188 21.42 -1.95 -17.60
CA VAL A 188 22.01 -0.82 -18.35
C VAL A 188 22.84 -1.25 -19.57
N GLY A 189 23.36 -2.47 -19.57
CA GLY A 189 24.26 -2.96 -20.62
C GLY A 189 25.71 -2.54 -20.37
N TYR A 190 26.54 -2.50 -21.41
CA TYR A 190 27.95 -2.10 -21.33
C TYR A 190 28.25 -0.98 -22.32
N PRO A 191 29.35 -0.20 -22.13
CA PRO A 191 29.67 0.94 -22.97
C PRO A 191 29.73 0.55 -24.45
N GLY A 192 28.90 1.20 -25.28
CA GLY A 192 28.80 0.93 -26.72
C GLY A 192 27.59 0.10 -27.13
N HIS A 193 26.98 -0.68 -26.23
CA HIS A 193 25.77 -1.46 -26.51
C HIS A 193 24.79 -1.40 -25.33
N TYR A 194 24.20 -0.22 -25.10
CA TYR A 194 23.22 0.01 -24.06
C TYR A 194 21.90 -0.72 -24.38
N ARG A 195 21.29 -1.36 -23.37
CA ARG A 195 19.94 -1.90 -23.52
C ARG A 195 18.94 -0.76 -23.35
N HIS A 196 18.14 -0.54 -24.39
CA HIS A 196 17.09 0.45 -24.38
C HIS A 196 15.75 -0.22 -24.02
N ILE A 197 15.16 0.17 -22.90
CA ILE A 197 13.79 -0.23 -22.55
C ILE A 197 12.88 0.94 -22.94
N PHE A 198 11.82 0.68 -23.70
CA PHE A 198 10.96 1.71 -24.31
C PHE A 198 11.73 2.81 -25.07
N HIS A 199 12.77 2.44 -25.84
CA HIS A 199 13.67 3.34 -26.60
C HIS A 199 14.55 4.28 -25.76
N LEU A 200 14.75 3.98 -24.47
CA LEU A 200 15.40 4.91 -23.53
C LEU A 200 16.53 4.20 -22.77
N ARG A 201 17.63 4.94 -22.52
CA ARG A 201 18.77 4.42 -21.76
C ARG A 201 18.39 4.28 -20.28
N ASN A 202 18.62 3.08 -19.72
CA ASN A 202 18.39 2.82 -18.30
C ASN A 202 19.36 3.60 -17.40
N GLU A 203 18.94 3.89 -16.17
CA GLU A 203 19.77 4.62 -15.20
C GLU A 203 20.85 3.73 -14.58
N ASP A 204 22.07 4.26 -14.54
CA ASP A 204 23.21 3.69 -13.85
C ASP A 204 23.16 4.00 -12.34
N CYS A 205 23.69 3.10 -11.52
CA CYS A 205 23.96 3.41 -10.11
C CYS A 205 25.15 4.38 -10.01
N SER A 206 25.15 5.23 -8.98
CA SER A 206 26.34 6.02 -8.61
C SER A 206 27.54 5.12 -8.29
N ASN A 207 28.76 5.66 -8.39
CA ASN A 207 30.01 4.93 -8.14
C ASN A 207 30.09 4.30 -6.74
N SER A 208 29.28 4.76 -5.78
CA SER A 208 29.19 4.21 -4.41
C SER A 208 28.17 3.05 -4.24
N GLY A 209 27.46 2.68 -5.31
CA GLY A 209 26.43 1.64 -5.31
C GLY A 209 25.03 2.16 -4.99
N CYS A 210 23.98 1.44 -5.45
CA CYS A 210 22.58 1.82 -5.22
C CYS A 210 22.10 1.63 -3.77
N LEU A 211 22.82 0.84 -2.95
CA LEU A 211 22.51 0.62 -1.53
C LEU A 211 22.60 1.91 -0.69
N MET A 212 23.47 2.84 -1.06
CA MET A 212 23.60 4.13 -0.36
C MET A 212 22.38 5.02 -0.57
N GLU A 213 21.91 5.09 -1.82
CA GLU A 213 20.71 5.87 -2.18
C GLU A 213 19.46 5.27 -1.52
N LEU A 214 19.39 3.94 -1.40
CA LEU A 214 18.37 3.25 -0.63
C LEU A 214 18.40 3.64 0.84
N ALA A 215 19.57 3.54 1.48
CA ALA A 215 19.72 3.87 2.90
C ALA A 215 19.32 5.33 3.18
N GLN A 216 19.68 6.26 2.29
CA GLN A 216 19.31 7.67 2.42
C GLN A 216 17.80 7.93 2.23
N GLN A 217 17.08 7.10 1.46
CA GLN A 217 15.62 7.21 1.32
C GLN A 217 14.85 6.55 2.46
N LEU A 218 15.49 5.63 3.18
CA LEU A 218 14.91 4.92 4.33
C LEU A 218 15.12 5.67 5.66
N ILE A 219 16.05 6.63 5.71
CA ILE A 219 16.32 7.53 6.84
C ILE A 219 15.51 8.81 6.68
#